data_AF-A0A1S5WII3-F1
#
_entry.id   AF-A0A1S5WII3-F1
#
_cell.length_a   1.000
_cell.length_b   1.000
_cell.length_c   1.000
_cell.angle_alpha   90.00
_cell.angle_beta   90.00
_cell.angle_gamma   90.00
#
_symmetry.space_group_name_H-M   'P 1'
#
loop_
_entity.id
_entity.type
_entity.pdbx_description
1 polymer ?
#
loop_
_entity_poly.entity_id
_entity_poly.type
_entity_poly.pdbx_seq_one_letter_code
_entity_poly.pdbx_strand_id
1 'polypeptide(L)'
;MNCLLGCVRLILAFLNLLLFIAFAVVGVIGLLLKYNSKFLFGLLEKATAKWPQKEMQDVVQFIQSNGSGLAIGFIVLGFAVAIIALIGLFALFCKNRFLGFIYIALLAVLSIIELGLIIYLFAIPGNDGGEFCCGLKGFGDFDGLLPSLQYPPPCCKVNITTASSAQPPKTCDQNEAKKESVGGCSEKVEDFLAKYKSLFIGISCGVLVFQ
;
A
#
# COMPACT_ATOMS: atom_id res chain seq x y z
N MET A 1 15.97 -39.31 -10.35
CA MET A 1 15.47 -37.91 -10.45
C MET A 1 13.96 -37.76 -10.21
N ASN A 2 13.13 -38.81 -10.28
CA ASN A 2 11.67 -38.69 -10.13
C ASN A 2 11.19 -38.44 -8.67
N CYS A 3 11.94 -38.91 -7.67
CA CYS A 3 11.58 -38.71 -6.26
C CYS A 3 11.77 -37.24 -5.81
N LEU A 4 12.86 -36.59 -6.25
CA LEU A 4 13.11 -35.17 -5.98
C LEU A 4 12.02 -34.28 -6.58
N LEU A 5 11.64 -34.53 -7.84
CA LEU A 5 10.58 -33.78 -8.52
C LEU A 5 9.20 -33.99 -7.86
N GLY A 6 8.92 -35.19 -7.35
CA GLY A 6 7.74 -35.49 -6.55
C GLY A 6 7.72 -34.71 -5.22
N CYS A 7 8.85 -34.69 -4.51
CA CYS A 7 8.98 -33.92 -3.26
C CYS A 7 8.76 -32.42 -3.49
N VAL A 8 9.37 -31.84 -4.54
CA VAL A 8 9.20 -30.42 -4.88
C VAL A 8 7.73 -30.08 -5.14
N ARG A 9 7.00 -30.92 -5.89
CA ARG A 9 5.56 -30.70 -6.14
C ARG A 9 4.73 -30.76 -4.85
N LEU A 10 5.05 -31.69 -3.96
CA LEU A 10 4.35 -31.84 -2.69
C LEU A 10 4.59 -30.63 -1.78
N ILE A 11 5.84 -30.12 -1.73
CA ILE A 11 6.19 -28.90 -1.01
C ILE A 11 5.43 -27.70 -1.60
N LEU A 12 5.45 -27.52 -2.93
CA LEU A 12 4.74 -26.43 -3.59
C LEU A 12 3.22 -26.49 -3.38
N ALA A 13 2.64 -27.69 -3.36
CA ALA A 13 1.23 -27.88 -3.07
C ALA A 13 0.90 -27.50 -1.63
N PHE A 14 1.74 -27.91 -0.67
CA PHE A 14 1.61 -27.55 0.74
C PHE A 14 1.73 -26.03 0.95
N LEU A 15 2.71 -25.38 0.31
CA LEU A 15 2.89 -23.93 0.38
C LEU A 15 1.70 -23.17 -0.23
N ASN A 16 1.18 -23.59 -1.38
CA ASN A 16 -0.03 -22.99 -1.97
C ASN A 16 -1.27 -23.20 -1.09
N LEU A 17 -1.39 -24.35 -0.43
CA LEU A 17 -2.47 -24.59 0.53
C LEU A 17 -2.37 -23.65 1.75
N LEU A 18 -1.17 -23.47 2.31
CA LEU A 18 -0.95 -22.51 3.39
C LEU A 18 -1.26 -21.08 2.95
N LEU A 19 -0.84 -20.70 1.75
CA LEU A 19 -1.12 -19.38 1.17
C LEU A 19 -2.63 -19.16 1.00
N PHE A 20 -3.35 -20.16 0.47
CA PHE A 20 -4.81 -20.14 0.35
C PHE A 20 -5.48 -19.88 1.70
N ILE A 21 -5.10 -20.64 2.73
CA ILE A 21 -5.70 -20.51 4.07
C ILE A 21 -5.41 -19.11 4.65
N ALA A 22 -4.15 -18.65 4.57
CA ALA A 22 -3.75 -17.36 5.12
C ALA A 22 -4.50 -16.19 4.46
N PHE A 23 -4.56 -16.16 3.13
CA PHE A 23 -5.21 -15.08 2.41
C PHE A 23 -6.74 -15.16 2.43
N ALA A 24 -7.32 -16.37 2.55
CA ALA A 24 -8.75 -16.52 2.84
C ALA A 24 -9.10 -15.92 4.21
N VAL A 25 -8.28 -16.15 5.25
CA VAL A 25 -8.45 -15.53 6.56
C VAL A 25 -8.35 -14.00 6.46
N VAL A 26 -7.38 -13.46 5.72
CA VAL A 26 -7.29 -12.01 5.47
C VAL A 26 -8.55 -11.46 4.79
N GLY A 27 -9.07 -12.13 3.76
CA GLY A 27 -10.31 -11.74 3.09
C GLY A 27 -11.53 -11.76 4.02
N VAL A 28 -11.63 -12.78 4.87
CA VAL A 28 -12.68 -12.88 5.91
C VAL A 28 -12.54 -11.78 6.95
N ILE A 29 -11.32 -11.46 7.39
CA ILE A 29 -11.07 -10.31 8.28
C ILE A 29 -11.51 -9.01 7.61
N GLY A 30 -11.22 -8.82 6.32
CA GLY A 30 -11.71 -7.67 5.55
C GLY A 30 -13.24 -7.57 5.53
N LEU A 31 -13.94 -8.70 5.32
CA LEU A 31 -15.40 -8.76 5.40
C LEU A 31 -15.91 -8.39 6.79
N LEU A 32 -15.29 -8.93 7.85
CA LEU A 32 -15.65 -8.61 9.23
C LEU A 32 -15.42 -7.13 9.55
N LEU A 33 -14.30 -6.56 9.10
CA LEU A 33 -14.03 -5.13 9.28
C LEU A 33 -15.07 -4.25 8.56
N LYS A 34 -15.52 -4.67 7.36
CA LYS A 34 -16.51 -3.91 6.59
C LYS A 34 -17.92 -4.00 7.13
N TYR A 35 -18.37 -5.20 7.50
CA TYR A 35 -19.77 -5.49 7.81
C TYR A 35 -20.06 -5.65 9.31
N ASN A 36 -19.04 -5.78 10.15
CA ASN A 36 -19.21 -5.98 11.59
C ASN A 36 -18.51 -4.88 12.40
N SER A 37 -19.26 -3.81 12.68
CA SER A 37 -18.77 -2.68 13.49
C SER A 37 -18.33 -3.10 14.90
N LYS A 38 -19.01 -4.06 15.54
CA LYS A 38 -18.61 -4.59 16.86
C LYS A 38 -17.24 -5.25 16.82
N PHE A 39 -16.96 -6.00 15.76
CA PHE A 39 -15.65 -6.61 15.56
C PHE A 39 -14.56 -5.56 15.34
N LEU A 40 -14.83 -4.54 14.50
CA LEU A 40 -13.92 -3.42 14.28
C LEU A 40 -13.62 -2.67 15.58
N PHE A 41 -14.64 -2.27 16.35
CA PHE A 41 -14.45 -1.58 17.63
C PHE A 41 -13.70 -2.45 18.65
N GLY A 42 -14.00 -3.75 18.74
CA GLY A 42 -13.28 -4.66 19.64
C GLY A 42 -11.81 -4.89 19.26
N LEU A 43 -11.48 -4.87 17.96
CA LEU A 43 -10.09 -4.87 17.51
C LEU A 43 -9.41 -3.53 17.82
N LEU A 44 -10.10 -2.42 17.57
CA LEU A 44 -9.61 -1.08 17.90
C LEU A 44 -9.30 -0.99 19.39
N GLU A 45 -10.21 -1.44 20.27
CA GLU A 45 -10.04 -1.39 21.73
C GLU A 45 -8.84 -2.21 22.21
N LYS A 46 -8.63 -3.40 21.64
CA LYS A 46 -7.47 -4.24 21.98
C LYS A 46 -6.16 -3.68 21.48
N ALA A 47 -6.17 -3.08 20.29
CA ALA A 47 -5.02 -2.35 19.76
C ALA A 47 -4.74 -1.10 20.60
N THR A 48 -5.80 -0.40 21.03
CA THR A 48 -5.71 0.83 21.79
C THR A 48 -5.21 0.63 23.22
N ALA A 49 -5.45 -0.54 23.81
CA ALA A 49 -4.85 -0.89 25.09
C ALA A 49 -3.32 -1.05 25.05
N LYS A 50 -2.70 -1.28 23.87
CA LYS A 50 -1.27 -1.59 23.74
C LYS A 50 -0.41 -0.46 23.19
N TRP A 51 -1.00 0.59 22.63
CA TRP A 51 -0.25 1.62 21.91
C TRP A 51 -0.20 2.99 22.61
N PRO A 52 0.89 3.76 22.40
CA PRO A 52 1.02 5.10 22.94
C PRO A 52 -0.02 6.06 22.33
N GLN A 53 -0.53 6.96 23.16
CA GLN A 53 -1.74 7.76 22.89
C GLN A 53 -1.63 8.71 21.68
N LYS A 54 -0.41 9.08 21.28
CA LYS A 54 -0.14 9.98 20.15
C LYS A 54 -0.32 9.30 18.78
N GLU A 55 0.26 8.11 18.58
CA GLU A 55 0.13 7.31 17.35
C GLU A 55 -1.33 6.89 17.08
N MET A 56 -2.14 6.87 18.14
CA MET A 56 -3.49 6.35 18.10
C MET A 56 -4.53 7.30 17.55
N GLN A 57 -4.37 8.60 17.76
CA GLN A 57 -5.31 9.56 17.17
C GLN A 57 -5.18 9.55 15.64
N ASP A 58 -3.95 9.47 15.13
CA ASP A 58 -3.68 9.45 13.69
C ASP A 58 -4.20 8.17 13.04
N VAL A 59 -3.98 7.00 13.66
CA VAL A 59 -4.46 5.71 13.15
C VAL A 59 -5.99 5.62 13.20
N VAL A 60 -6.62 6.10 14.27
CA VAL A 60 -8.10 6.12 14.37
C VAL A 60 -8.70 7.07 13.34
N GLN A 61 -8.11 8.25 13.12
CA GLN A 61 -8.57 9.19 12.12
C GLN A 61 -8.40 8.64 10.70
N PHE A 62 -7.28 7.95 10.43
CA PHE A 62 -7.07 7.27 9.15
C PHE A 62 -8.09 6.15 8.92
N ILE A 63 -8.36 5.32 9.94
CA ILE A 63 -9.37 4.26 9.84
C ILE A 63 -10.78 4.83 9.71
N GLN A 64 -11.11 5.95 10.36
CA GLN A 64 -12.41 6.58 10.17
C GLN A 64 -12.56 7.19 8.77
N SER A 65 -11.52 7.84 8.27
CA SER A 65 -11.54 8.49 6.95
C SER A 65 -11.48 7.47 5.80
N ASN A 66 -10.66 6.42 5.93
CA ASN A 66 -10.34 5.49 4.84
C ASN A 66 -10.68 4.04 5.15
N GLY A 67 -11.24 3.71 6.32
CA GLY A 67 -11.45 2.33 6.76
C GLY A 67 -12.36 1.52 5.86
N SER A 68 -13.33 2.17 5.20
CA SER A 68 -14.12 1.52 4.16
C SER A 68 -13.28 1.08 2.96
N GLY A 69 -12.32 1.90 2.52
CA GLY A 69 -11.39 1.58 1.44
C GLY A 69 -10.38 0.51 1.84
N LEU A 70 -9.84 0.60 3.05
CA LEU A 70 -8.90 -0.37 3.60
C LEU A 70 -9.53 -1.76 3.75
N ALA A 71 -10.76 -1.84 4.26
CA ALA A 71 -11.48 -3.11 4.36
C ALA A 71 -11.77 -3.71 2.97
N ILE A 72 -12.18 -2.89 1.99
CA ILE A 72 -12.36 -3.34 0.60
C ILE A 72 -11.03 -3.85 0.03
N GLY A 73 -9.91 -3.17 0.30
CA GLY A 73 -8.57 -3.60 -0.09
C GLY A 73 -8.23 -4.99 0.44
N PHE A 74 -8.46 -5.26 1.73
CA PHE A 74 -8.25 -6.59 2.31
C PHE A 74 -9.15 -7.67 1.72
N ILE A 75 -10.42 -7.35 1.41
CA ILE A 75 -11.34 -8.30 0.76
C ILE A 75 -10.82 -8.67 -0.63
N VAL A 76 -10.54 -7.67 -1.47
CA VAL A 76 -10.13 -7.90 -2.86
C VAL A 76 -8.79 -8.61 -2.91
N LEU A 77 -7.78 -8.13 -2.18
CA LEU A 77 -6.45 -8.73 -2.17
C LEU A 77 -6.48 -10.15 -1.56
N GLY A 78 -7.17 -10.31 -0.43
CA GLY A 78 -7.30 -11.60 0.26
C GLY A 78 -7.90 -12.68 -0.62
N PHE A 79 -9.08 -12.42 -1.20
CA PHE A 79 -9.74 -13.43 -2.03
C PHE A 79 -9.07 -13.62 -3.40
N ALA A 80 -8.51 -12.57 -4.02
CA ALA A 80 -7.79 -12.70 -5.28
C ALA A 80 -6.58 -13.63 -5.14
N VAL A 81 -5.74 -13.40 -4.12
CA VAL A 81 -4.56 -14.25 -3.87
C VAL A 81 -4.98 -15.66 -3.47
N ALA A 82 -6.04 -15.82 -2.66
CA ALA A 82 -6.57 -17.13 -2.31
C ALA A 82 -7.03 -17.92 -3.56
N ILE A 83 -7.73 -17.27 -4.50
CA ILE A 83 -8.15 -17.92 -5.76
C ILE A 83 -6.92 -18.34 -6.59
N ILE A 84 -5.91 -17.49 -6.71
CA ILE A 84 -4.66 -17.82 -7.41
C ILE A 84 -3.96 -19.02 -6.77
N ALA A 85 -3.87 -19.06 -5.44
CA ALA A 85 -3.29 -20.18 -4.69
C ALA A 85 -4.07 -21.49 -4.92
N LEU A 86 -5.40 -21.40 -4.97
CA LEU A 86 -6.27 -22.55 -5.26
C LEU A 86 -6.07 -23.05 -6.69
N ILE A 87 -5.96 -22.15 -7.68
CA ILE A 87 -5.61 -22.51 -9.08
C ILE A 87 -4.23 -23.20 -9.11
N GLY A 88 -3.25 -22.70 -8.35
CA GLY A 88 -1.93 -23.34 -8.21
C GLY A 88 -2.01 -24.77 -7.67
N LEU A 89 -2.85 -24.98 -6.65
CA LEU A 89 -3.11 -26.31 -6.09
C LEU A 89 -3.68 -27.26 -7.16
N PHE A 90 -4.69 -26.82 -7.91
CA PHE A 90 -5.28 -27.61 -9.00
C PHE A 90 -4.30 -27.82 -10.17
N ALA A 91 -3.49 -26.85 -10.53
CA ALA A 91 -2.45 -26.99 -11.55
C ALA A 91 -1.42 -28.07 -11.17
N LEU A 92 -1.04 -28.16 -9.89
CA LEU A 92 -0.11 -29.16 -9.38
C LEU A 92 -0.71 -30.57 -9.34
N PHE A 93 -1.98 -30.72 -8.94
CA PHE A 93 -2.62 -32.04 -8.81
C PHE A 93 -3.22 -32.57 -10.11
N CYS A 94 -3.89 -31.72 -10.90
CA CYS A 94 -4.62 -32.17 -12.10
C CYS A 94 -3.72 -32.39 -13.32
N LYS A 95 -2.41 -32.10 -13.22
CA LYS A 95 -1.43 -32.18 -14.33
C LYS A 95 -1.95 -31.49 -15.61
N ASN A 96 -2.84 -30.51 -15.46
CA ASN A 96 -3.46 -29.81 -16.57
C ASN A 96 -2.54 -28.65 -16.98
N ARG A 97 -1.94 -28.77 -18.17
CA ARG A 97 -0.99 -27.79 -18.69
C ARG A 97 -1.61 -26.40 -18.83
N PHE A 98 -2.90 -26.33 -19.15
CA PHE A 98 -3.61 -25.06 -19.30
C PHE A 98 -3.76 -24.31 -17.97
N LEU A 99 -4.12 -25.00 -16.89
CA LEU A 99 -4.20 -24.40 -15.55
C LEU A 99 -2.82 -23.92 -15.06
N GLY A 100 -1.76 -24.66 -15.36
CA GLY A 100 -0.39 -24.23 -15.07
C GLY A 100 0.00 -22.94 -15.79
N PHE A 101 -0.37 -22.79 -17.06
CA PHE A 101 -0.14 -21.53 -17.80
C PHE A 101 -0.91 -20.35 -17.21
N ILE A 102 -2.18 -20.54 -16.86
CA ILE A 102 -2.99 -19.50 -16.21
C ILE A 102 -2.36 -19.09 -14.89
N TYR A 103 -1.96 -20.07 -14.06
CA TYR A 103 -1.34 -19.81 -12.77
C TYR A 103 -0.06 -18.96 -12.90
N ILE A 104 0.85 -19.34 -13.81
CA ILE A 104 2.08 -18.59 -14.05
C ILE A 104 1.79 -17.18 -14.58
N ALA A 105 0.82 -17.03 -15.49
CA ALA A 105 0.45 -15.73 -16.02
C ALA A 105 -0.13 -14.81 -14.92
N LEU A 106 -0.98 -15.35 -14.03
CA LEU A 106 -1.53 -14.59 -12.91
C LEU A 106 -0.45 -14.16 -11.92
N LEU A 107 0.51 -15.04 -11.60
CA LEU A 107 1.65 -14.68 -10.75
C LEU A 107 2.49 -13.57 -11.37
N ALA A 108 2.81 -13.67 -12.67
CA ALA A 108 3.60 -12.65 -13.35
C ALA A 108 2.91 -11.26 -13.33
N VAL A 109 1.60 -11.23 -13.56
CA VAL A 109 0.81 -9.99 -13.46
C VAL A 109 0.86 -9.42 -12.03
N LEU A 110 0.75 -10.30 -11.02
CA LEU A 110 0.79 -9.91 -9.62
C LEU A 110 2.17 -9.32 -9.25
N SER A 111 3.27 -9.93 -9.71
CA SER A 111 4.63 -9.40 -9.52
C SER A 111 4.81 -8.02 -10.15
N ILE A 112 4.24 -7.78 -11.34
CA ILE A 112 4.30 -6.47 -12.00
C ILE A 112 3.52 -5.42 -11.21
N ILE A 113 2.33 -5.77 -10.71
CA ILE A 113 1.51 -4.88 -9.88
C ILE A 113 2.24 -4.54 -8.58
N GLU A 114 2.81 -5.53 -7.90
CA GLU A 114 3.59 -5.32 -6.67
C GLU A 114 4.77 -4.40 -6.92
N LEU A 115 5.54 -4.63 -7.98
CA LEU A 115 6.66 -3.76 -8.35
C LEU A 115 6.19 -2.33 -8.66
N GLY A 116 5.11 -2.18 -9.41
CA GLY A 116 4.51 -0.88 -9.71
C GLY A 116 4.03 -0.15 -8.46
N LEU A 117 3.43 -0.87 -7.50
CA LEU A 117 2.94 -0.31 -6.26
C LEU A 117 4.10 0.08 -5.32
N ILE A 118 5.17 -0.70 -5.28
CA ILE A 118 6.42 -0.37 -4.57
C ILE A 118 7.02 0.90 -5.15
N ILE A 119 7.17 0.98 -6.49
CA ILE A 119 7.69 2.17 -7.17
C ILE A 119 6.78 3.36 -6.90
N TYR A 120 5.46 3.20 -6.99
CA TYR A 120 4.49 4.26 -6.74
C TYR A 120 4.56 4.78 -5.31
N LEU A 121 4.58 3.89 -4.31
CA LEU A 121 4.71 4.28 -2.89
C LEU A 121 6.01 5.02 -2.63
N PHE A 122 7.10 4.60 -3.28
CA PHE A 122 8.39 5.28 -3.12
C PHE A 122 8.52 6.55 -3.96
N ALA A 123 7.80 6.68 -5.08
CA ALA A 123 7.85 7.84 -5.97
C ALA A 123 6.84 8.93 -5.58
N ILE A 124 5.74 8.59 -4.89
CA ILE A 124 4.69 9.55 -4.49
C ILE A 124 4.60 9.64 -2.96
N PRO A 125 5.36 10.55 -2.33
CA PRO A 125 5.18 10.89 -0.93
C PRO A 125 3.93 11.77 -0.77
N GLY A 126 2.95 11.32 0.01
CA GLY A 126 1.85 12.21 0.37
C GLY A 126 0.60 11.51 0.86
N ASN A 127 0.60 11.06 2.12
CA ASN A 127 -0.62 11.05 2.93
C ASN A 127 -0.39 10.89 4.46
N ASP A 128 0.84 10.68 4.91
CA ASP A 128 1.11 10.59 6.35
C ASP A 128 1.09 12.02 6.92
N GLY A 129 0.26 12.26 7.94
CA GLY A 129 -0.03 13.56 8.55
C GLY A 129 1.14 14.27 9.26
N GLY A 130 2.36 14.10 8.79
CA GLY A 130 3.56 14.76 9.27
C GLY A 130 4.20 15.58 8.16
N GLU A 131 3.95 16.89 8.19
CA GLU A 131 4.64 17.92 7.43
C GLU A 131 4.36 17.87 5.91
N PHE A 132 3.99 18.99 5.32
CA PHE A 132 3.83 19.08 3.86
C PHE A 132 5.20 18.93 3.18
N CYS A 133 5.26 18.48 1.92
CA CYS A 133 6.46 18.57 1.10
C CYS A 133 6.13 19.25 -0.23
N CYS A 134 7.11 19.93 -0.83
CA CYS A 134 6.93 20.73 -2.03
C CYS A 134 8.06 20.43 -3.02
N GLY A 135 7.75 19.95 -4.23
CA GLY A 135 8.77 19.60 -5.22
C GLY A 135 9.69 18.46 -4.76
N LEU A 136 10.65 18.07 -5.59
CA LEU A 136 11.73 17.14 -5.23
C LEU A 136 12.70 17.77 -4.22
N LYS A 137 13.16 19.00 -4.48
CA LYS A 137 14.13 19.73 -3.66
C LYS A 137 13.55 20.94 -2.92
N GLY A 138 12.24 21.13 -2.98
CA GLY A 138 11.56 22.28 -2.38
C GLY A 138 10.79 23.09 -3.42
N PHE A 139 10.32 24.26 -3.00
CA PHE A 139 9.62 25.22 -3.87
C PHE A 139 10.46 25.67 -5.08
N GLY A 140 11.80 25.66 -4.97
CA GLY A 140 12.69 26.09 -6.06
C GLY A 140 12.60 25.25 -7.34
N ASP A 141 12.02 24.05 -7.28
CA ASP A 141 11.78 23.23 -8.48
C ASP A 141 10.73 23.85 -9.43
N PHE A 142 9.96 24.82 -8.95
CA PHE A 142 8.94 25.54 -9.71
C PHE A 142 9.42 26.90 -10.21
N ASP A 143 10.65 27.33 -9.87
CA ASP A 143 11.23 28.58 -10.37
C ASP A 143 11.49 28.48 -11.89
N GLY A 144 10.96 29.44 -12.67
CA GLY A 144 11.19 29.54 -14.11
C GLY A 144 10.31 28.66 -15.00
N LEU A 145 9.38 27.88 -14.43
CA LEU A 145 8.47 27.01 -15.19
C LEU A 145 7.31 27.75 -15.89
N LEU A 146 7.02 29.01 -15.53
CA LEU A 146 6.29 30.06 -16.25
C LEU A 146 5.91 31.18 -15.24
N PRO A 147 5.92 32.47 -15.59
CA PRO A 147 5.62 33.57 -14.63
C PRO A 147 4.19 33.55 -14.06
N SER A 148 3.28 32.83 -14.72
CA SER A 148 1.85 32.75 -14.39
C SER A 148 1.43 31.41 -13.77
N LEU A 149 2.37 30.48 -13.57
CA LEU A 149 2.06 29.16 -13.02
C LEU A 149 1.95 29.24 -11.50
N GLN A 150 0.77 28.92 -10.97
CA GLN A 150 0.57 28.84 -9.53
C GLN A 150 1.34 27.66 -8.93
N TYR A 151 1.87 27.86 -7.73
CA TYR A 151 2.57 26.81 -7.02
C TYR A 151 1.57 25.76 -6.52
N PRO A 152 1.96 24.48 -6.45
CA PRO A 152 1.08 23.45 -5.91
C PRO A 152 0.63 23.79 -4.48
N PRO A 153 -0.65 23.60 -4.12
CA PRO A 153 -1.18 23.87 -2.77
C PRO A 153 -0.38 23.27 -1.59
N PRO A 154 0.25 22.07 -1.70
CA PRO A 154 1.12 21.54 -0.65
C PRO A 154 2.28 22.45 -0.26
N CYS A 155 2.79 23.28 -1.18
CA CYS A 155 3.87 24.23 -0.94
C CYS A 155 3.50 25.36 0.02
N CYS A 156 2.20 25.61 0.21
CA CYS A 156 1.68 26.59 1.15
C CYS A 156 0.97 25.93 2.35
N LYS A 157 1.28 24.66 2.65
CA LYS A 157 0.65 23.88 3.72
C LYS A 157 -0.88 23.79 3.60
N VAL A 158 -1.39 23.84 2.37
CA VAL A 158 -2.81 23.68 2.07
C VAL A 158 -3.06 22.23 1.65
N ASN A 159 -4.00 21.57 2.31
CA ASN A 159 -4.37 20.20 1.98
C ASN A 159 -5.11 20.16 0.63
N ILE A 160 -4.66 19.29 -0.29
CA ILE A 160 -5.23 19.13 -1.64
C ILE A 160 -6.72 18.74 -1.56
N THR A 161 -7.12 17.98 -0.53
CA THR A 161 -8.50 17.51 -0.36
C THR A 161 -9.50 18.61 0.04
N THR A 162 -9.03 19.68 0.70
CA THR A 162 -9.85 20.85 1.05
C THR A 162 -9.96 21.88 -0.07
N ALA A 163 -9.08 21.82 -1.09
CA ALA A 163 -9.16 22.72 -2.25
C ALA A 163 -10.34 22.41 -3.19
N SER A 164 -10.97 21.24 -3.03
CA SER A 164 -12.09 20.78 -3.85
C SER A 164 -13.46 20.92 -3.18
N SER A 165 -13.54 21.28 -1.90
CA SER A 165 -14.80 21.38 -1.15
C SER A 165 -14.89 22.68 -0.36
N ALA A 166 -15.64 23.63 -0.93
CA ALA A 166 -16.29 24.75 -0.25
C ALA A 166 -15.37 25.82 0.40
N GLN A 167 -14.57 26.53 -0.40
CA GLN A 167 -14.20 27.95 -0.27
C GLN A 167 -13.28 28.34 -1.45
N PRO A 168 -13.19 29.63 -1.87
CA PRO A 168 -12.32 30.01 -2.99
C PRO A 168 -10.88 29.57 -2.69
N PRO A 169 -10.19 28.91 -3.65
CA PRO A 169 -8.88 28.32 -3.41
C PRO A 169 -7.91 29.43 -2.97
N LYS A 170 -7.28 29.26 -1.80
CA LYS A 170 -6.13 30.08 -1.43
C LYS A 170 -5.08 29.88 -2.51
N THR A 171 -4.86 30.90 -3.32
CA THR A 171 -3.87 30.90 -4.39
C THR A 171 -2.48 30.92 -3.75
N CYS A 172 -1.74 29.82 -3.90
CA CYS A 172 -0.36 29.72 -3.42
C CYS A 172 0.56 30.45 -4.41
N ASP A 173 0.99 31.66 -4.04
CA ASP A 173 1.97 32.43 -4.82
C ASP A 173 3.41 32.06 -4.43
N GLN A 174 4.38 32.51 -5.22
CA GLN A 174 5.80 32.24 -4.97
C GLN A 174 6.28 32.79 -3.61
N ASN A 175 5.77 33.93 -3.18
CA ASN A 175 6.16 34.56 -1.91
C ASN A 175 5.65 33.76 -0.71
N GLU A 176 4.44 33.22 -0.80
CA GLU A 176 3.79 32.39 0.20
C GLU A 176 4.47 31.03 0.31
N ALA A 177 4.77 30.39 -0.83
CA ALA A 177 5.55 29.15 -0.86
C ALA A 177 6.95 29.34 -0.27
N LYS A 178 7.61 30.46 -0.60
CA LYS A 178 8.93 30.81 -0.05
C LYS A 178 8.89 31.12 1.44
N LYS A 179 7.81 31.77 1.91
CA LYS A 179 7.59 32.08 3.34
C LYS A 179 7.36 30.82 4.16
N GLU A 180 6.59 29.86 3.64
CA GLU A 180 6.32 28.60 4.34
C GLU A 180 7.53 27.65 4.33
N SER A 181 8.48 27.85 3.40
CA SER A 181 9.76 27.14 3.32
C SER A 181 9.62 25.63 3.48
N VAL A 182 8.62 25.07 2.80
CA VAL A 182 8.32 23.65 2.87
C VAL A 182 9.46 22.85 2.23
N GLY A 183 10.00 21.88 2.97
CA GLY A 183 11.09 21.02 2.53
C GLY A 183 10.73 20.18 1.28
N GLY A 184 11.79 19.73 0.59
CA GLY A 184 11.65 18.88 -0.58
C GLY A 184 11.11 17.49 -0.25
N CYS A 185 10.33 16.93 -1.17
CA CYS A 185 9.81 15.58 -1.02
C CYS A 185 10.91 14.50 -1.11
N SER A 186 12.06 14.79 -1.73
CA SER A 186 13.18 13.83 -1.84
C SER A 186 13.75 13.44 -0.49
N GLU A 187 13.96 14.40 0.42
CA GLU A 187 14.50 14.11 1.76
C GLU A 187 13.54 13.24 2.57
N LYS A 188 12.22 13.47 2.46
CA LYS A 188 11.23 12.62 3.12
C LYS A 188 11.13 11.23 2.54
N VAL A 189 11.20 11.13 1.22
CA VAL A 189 11.25 9.84 0.53
C VAL A 189 12.50 9.08 0.97
N GLU A 190 13.65 9.75 1.03
CA GLU A 190 14.91 9.19 1.49
C GLU A 190 14.90 8.79 2.97
N ASP A 191 14.31 9.59 3.86
CA ASP A 191 14.20 9.27 5.28
C ASP A 191 13.21 8.12 5.54
N PHE A 192 12.04 8.15 4.89
CA PHE A 192 11.06 7.08 4.98
C PHE A 192 11.61 5.77 4.40
N LEU A 193 12.27 5.86 3.24
CA LEU A 193 13.03 4.77 2.66
C LEU A 193 14.09 4.31 3.65
N ALA A 194 15.03 5.14 4.08
CA ALA A 194 16.12 4.74 4.97
C ALA A 194 15.62 4.03 6.23
N LYS A 195 14.51 4.51 6.81
CA LYS A 195 13.90 3.95 8.01
C LYS A 195 13.23 2.59 7.78
N TYR A 196 12.53 2.40 6.67
CA TYR A 196 11.75 1.17 6.41
C TYR A 196 12.30 0.30 5.28
N LYS A 197 13.41 0.69 4.65
CA LYS A 197 14.02 0.04 3.47
C LYS A 197 14.31 -1.42 3.73
N SER A 198 14.88 -1.75 4.89
CA SER A 198 15.18 -3.15 5.20
C SER A 198 13.92 -4.01 5.33
N LEU A 199 12.83 -3.44 5.86
CA LEU A 199 11.55 -4.14 6.04
C LEU A 199 10.78 -4.27 4.72
N PHE A 200 10.68 -3.19 3.94
CA PHE A 200 10.04 -3.23 2.62
C PHE A 200 10.81 -4.12 1.65
N ILE A 201 12.14 -3.99 1.54
CA ILE A 201 12.95 -4.88 0.70
C ILE A 201 12.84 -6.32 1.20
N GLY A 202 12.88 -6.56 2.51
CA GLY A 202 12.76 -7.90 3.07
C GLY A 202 11.42 -8.57 2.72
N ILE A 203 10.30 -7.86 2.90
CA ILE A 203 8.96 -8.36 2.57
C ILE A 203 8.81 -8.54 1.07
N SER A 204 9.17 -7.54 0.27
CA SER A 204 9.05 -7.60 -1.19
C SER A 204 9.94 -8.68 -1.80
N CYS A 205 11.20 -8.81 -1.37
CA CYS A 205 12.07 -9.91 -1.82
C CYS A 205 11.56 -11.27 -1.35
N GLY A 206 11.02 -11.38 -0.13
CA GLY A 206 10.40 -12.61 0.36
C GLY A 206 9.21 -13.05 -0.50
N VAL A 207 8.35 -12.10 -0.86
CA VAL A 207 7.19 -12.35 -1.73
C VAL A 207 7.63 -12.71 -3.15
N LEU A 208 8.60 -11.99 -3.73
CA LEU A 208 9.13 -12.27 -5.08
C LEU A 208 9.87 -13.61 -5.18
N VAL A 209 10.57 -14.05 -4.13
CA VAL A 209 11.23 -15.38 -4.10
C VAL A 209 10.20 -16.51 -3.95
N PHE A 210 9.06 -16.20 -3.33
CA PHE A 210 7.99 -17.16 -3.11
C PHE A 210 7.04 -17.33 -4.31
N GLN A 211 6.83 -16.27 -5.10
CA GLN A 211 6.13 -16.32 -6.39
C GLN A 211 6.93 -17.05 -7.47
#